data_AF-A0A962ZC37-F1
#
_entry.id   AF-A0A962ZC37-F1
#
_cell.length_a   1.000
_cell.length_b   1.000
_cell.length_c   1.000
_cell.angle_alpha   90.00
_cell.angle_beta   90.00
_cell.angle_gamma   90.00
#
_symmetry.space_group_name_H-M   'P 1'
#
loop_
_entity.id
_entity.type
_entity.pdbx_description
1 polymer ?
#
loop_
_entity_poly.entity_id
_entity_poly.type
_entity_poly.pdbx_seq_one_letter_code
_entity_poly.pdbx_strand_id
1 'polypeptide(L)'
;MSVEPDNSWLHSLAGRASRMQASEIRELLKLLDQPDIISFAGGIPEPTLFPLDETRRIAGELLGNASSAVQALQYAPSEGHLPLRRWIVGHMAKD
;
A
#
# COMPACT_ATOMS: atom_id res chain seq x y z
N MET A 1 33.42 -23.49 0.94
CA MET A 1 32.68 -23.98 2.11
C MET A 1 31.53 -23.00 2.33
N SER A 2 30.33 -23.36 1.90
CA SER A 2 29.14 -22.50 2.06
C SER A 2 28.69 -22.58 3.51
N VAL A 3 28.67 -21.44 4.20
CA VAL A 3 28.11 -21.34 5.55
C VAL A 3 26.60 -21.23 5.39
N GLU A 4 25.86 -22.25 5.83
CA GLU A 4 24.41 -22.16 5.93
C GLU A 4 24.02 -21.12 7.01
N PRO A 5 22.99 -20.28 6.77
CA PRO A 5 22.58 -19.26 7.72
C PRO A 5 22.02 -19.87 9.01
N ASP A 6 22.39 -19.31 10.16
CA ASP A 6 21.83 -19.69 11.46
C ASP A 6 20.36 -19.25 11.56
N ASN A 7 19.48 -20.24 11.56
CA ASN A 7 18.03 -20.06 11.66
C ASN A 7 17.49 -20.38 13.07
N SER A 8 18.34 -20.39 14.10
CA SER A 8 17.98 -20.66 15.50
C SER A 8 16.83 -19.80 16.02
N TRP A 9 16.65 -18.59 15.50
CA TRP A 9 15.59 -17.65 15.85
C TRP A 9 14.18 -18.11 15.48
N LEU A 10 14.03 -19.07 14.54
CA LEU A 10 12.70 -19.57 14.11
C LEU A 10 11.90 -20.17 15.28
N HIS A 11 12.57 -20.74 16.28
CA HIS A 11 11.94 -21.30 17.47
C HIS A 11 11.31 -20.23 18.38
N SER A 12 11.74 -18.97 18.27
CA SER A 12 11.19 -17.84 19.03
C SER A 12 9.91 -17.28 18.42
N LEU A 13 9.51 -17.75 17.23
CA LEU A 13 8.30 -17.29 16.57
C LEU A 13 7.04 -17.95 17.13
N ALA A 14 5.94 -17.21 17.14
CA ALA A 14 4.64 -17.77 17.46
C ALA A 14 4.24 -18.84 16.42
N GLY A 15 3.55 -19.90 16.84
CA GLY A 15 3.18 -21.02 15.95
C GLY A 15 2.33 -20.66 14.72
N ARG A 16 1.71 -19.47 14.66
CA ARG A 16 1.06 -18.97 13.44
C ARG A 16 2.03 -18.59 12.33
N ALA A 17 3.28 -18.26 12.67
CA ALA A 17 4.31 -17.89 11.73
C ALA A 17 4.70 -19.05 10.80
N SER A 18 4.54 -20.31 11.24
CA SER A 18 4.82 -21.48 10.38
C SER A 18 3.89 -21.59 9.17
N ARG A 19 2.75 -20.88 9.19
CA ARG A 19 1.80 -20.81 8.06
C ARG A 19 2.03 -19.61 7.15
N MET A 20 2.94 -18.71 7.51
CA MET A 20 3.28 -17.57 6.65
C MET A 20 4.16 -18.06 5.51
N GLN A 21 3.71 -17.87 4.28
CA GLN A 21 4.46 -18.20 3.06
C GLN A 21 4.64 -16.94 2.22
N ALA A 22 5.65 -16.95 1.36
CA ALA A 22 5.81 -15.89 0.37
C ALA A 22 4.62 -15.92 -0.60
N SER A 23 4.17 -14.75 -1.04
CA SER A 23 3.13 -14.65 -2.07
C SER A 23 3.78 -14.74 -3.44
N GLU A 24 3.38 -15.71 -4.24
CA GLU A 24 3.83 -15.91 -5.61
C GLU A 24 3.55 -14.67 -6.47
N ILE A 25 2.40 -14.01 -6.26
CA ILE A 25 2.07 -12.74 -6.91
C ILE A 25 3.13 -11.68 -6.56
N ARG A 26 3.50 -11.55 -5.28
CA ARG A 26 4.52 -10.57 -4.85
C ARG A 26 5.91 -10.89 -5.43
N GLU A 27 6.26 -12.16 -5.58
CA GLU A 27 7.53 -12.56 -6.22
C GLU A 27 7.54 -12.19 -7.70
N LEU A 28 6.41 -12.38 -8.41
CA LEU A 28 6.27 -11.93 -9.80
C LEU A 28 6.35 -10.40 -9.94
N LEU A 29 5.82 -9.63 -8.98
CA LEU A 29 5.93 -8.17 -9.01
C LEU A 29 7.39 -7.67 -8.99
N LYS A 30 8.34 -8.43 -8.43
CA LYS A 30 9.77 -8.07 -8.44
C LYS A 30 10.40 -8.11 -9.83
N LEU A 31 9.75 -8.79 -10.77
CA LEU A 31 10.23 -8.96 -12.15
C LEU A 31 9.77 -7.81 -13.05
N LEU A 32 8.85 -6.96 -12.60
CA LEU A 32 8.26 -5.90 -13.44
C LEU A 32 9.25 -4.82 -13.86
N ASP A 33 10.24 -4.55 -13.02
CA ASP A 33 11.28 -3.56 -13.31
C ASP A 33 12.39 -4.13 -14.20
N GLN A 34 12.30 -5.39 -14.63
CA GLN A 34 13.27 -6.00 -15.55
C GLN A 34 12.88 -5.67 -17.00
N PRO A 35 13.69 -4.89 -17.73
CA PRO A 35 13.33 -4.37 -19.05
C PRO A 35 13.15 -5.46 -20.11
N ASP A 36 13.76 -6.63 -19.93
CA ASP A 36 13.67 -7.77 -20.86
C ASP A 36 12.42 -8.64 -20.63
N ILE A 37 11.57 -8.29 -19.66
CA ILE A 37 10.37 -9.05 -19.29
C ILE A 37 9.10 -8.31 -19.72
N ILE A 38 8.29 -8.95 -20.57
CA ILE A 38 6.92 -8.52 -20.85
C ILE A 38 6.00 -9.22 -19.86
N SER A 39 5.49 -8.49 -18.89
CA SER A 39 4.60 -9.03 -17.85
C SER A 39 3.13 -8.98 -18.27
N PHE A 40 2.51 -10.16 -18.38
CA PHE A 40 1.05 -10.32 -18.39
C PHE A 40 0.49 -10.68 -17.00
N ALA A 41 1.32 -10.62 -15.95
CA ALA A 41 0.85 -10.82 -14.58
C ALA A 41 -0.16 -9.72 -14.23
N GLY A 42 -1.34 -10.12 -13.74
CA GLY A 42 -2.41 -9.19 -13.42
C GLY A 42 -2.11 -8.31 -12.19
N GLY A 43 -2.81 -7.19 -12.08
CA GLY A 43 -2.88 -6.40 -10.85
C GLY A 43 -2.00 -5.14 -10.82
N ILE A 44 -1.39 -4.74 -11.94
CA ILE A 44 -0.66 -3.47 -12.03
C ILE A 44 -1.51 -2.48 -12.82
N PRO A 45 -1.97 -1.38 -12.21
CA PRO A 45 -2.68 -0.34 -12.95
C PRO A 45 -1.73 0.35 -13.94
N GLU A 46 -2.26 0.75 -15.08
CA GLU A 46 -1.51 1.48 -16.10
C GLU A 46 -1.03 2.85 -15.55
N PRO A 47 0.29 3.14 -15.51
CA PRO A 47 0.81 4.34 -14.83
C PRO A 47 0.29 5.65 -15.41
N THR A 48 0.01 5.68 -16.71
CA THR A 48 -0.53 6.88 -17.38
C THR A 48 -1.95 7.24 -16.94
N LEU A 49 -2.67 6.32 -16.26
CA LEU A 49 -3.99 6.58 -15.69
C LEU A 49 -3.93 7.27 -14.32
N PHE A 50 -2.74 7.41 -13.72
CA PHE A 50 -2.63 8.11 -12.44
C PHE A 50 -2.87 9.62 -12.62
N PRO A 51 -3.77 10.23 -11.83
CA PRO A 51 -4.13 11.64 -11.98
C PRO A 51 -3.09 12.54 -11.29
N LEU A 52 -1.89 12.65 -11.87
CA LEU A 52 -0.73 13.30 -11.26
C LEU A 52 -0.98 14.79 -10.97
N ASP A 53 -1.59 15.52 -11.90
CA ASP A 53 -1.84 16.96 -11.76
C ASP A 53 -2.88 17.25 -10.68
N GLU A 54 -3.94 16.44 -10.65
CA GLU A 54 -4.99 16.57 -9.64
C GLU A 54 -4.47 16.20 -8.25
N THR A 55 -3.64 15.16 -8.15
CA THR A 55 -2.99 14.75 -6.90
C THR A 55 -2.09 15.86 -6.37
N ARG A 56 -1.29 16.50 -7.25
CA ARG A 56 -0.44 17.63 -6.89
C ARG A 56 -1.26 18.82 -6.39
N ARG A 57 -2.35 19.16 -7.09
CA ARG A 57 -3.25 20.26 -6.72
C ARG A 57 -3.86 20.02 -5.34
N ILE A 58 -4.46 18.85 -5.11
CA ILE A 58 -5.10 18.49 -3.85
C ILE A 58 -4.09 18.47 -2.69
N ALA A 59 -2.90 17.92 -2.90
CA ALA A 59 -1.85 17.92 -1.87
C ALA A 59 -1.43 19.35 -1.49
N GLY A 60 -1.29 20.24 -2.49
CA GLY A 60 -1.00 21.65 -2.27
C GLY A 60 -2.09 22.37 -1.47
N GLU A 61 -3.36 22.13 -1.80
CA GLU A 61 -4.51 22.69 -1.07
C GLU A 61 -4.58 22.18 0.37
N LEU A 62 -4.39 20.88 0.58
CA LEU A 62 -4.43 20.24 1.89
C LEU A 62 -3.35 20.80 2.82
N LEU A 63 -2.13 20.95 2.32
CA LEU A 63 -0.98 21.42 3.08
C LEU A 63 -0.92 22.96 3.19
N GLY A 64 -1.56 23.68 2.25
CA GLY A 64 -1.61 25.14 2.25
C GLY A 64 -2.56 25.73 3.30
N ASN A 65 -3.52 24.95 3.81
CA ASN A 65 -4.40 25.36 4.89
C ASN A 65 -3.92 24.78 6.24
N ALA A 66 -3.69 25.66 7.22
CA ALA A 66 -3.06 25.27 8.49
C ALA A 66 -3.86 24.22 9.30
N SER A 67 -5.19 24.31 9.33
CA SER A 67 -6.00 23.36 10.10
C SER A 67 -6.07 22.00 9.43
N SER A 68 -6.21 21.95 8.10
CA SER A 68 -6.18 20.69 7.35
C SER A 68 -4.80 20.05 7.34
N ALA A 69 -3.73 20.84 7.26
CA ALA A 69 -2.35 20.34 7.30
C ALA A 69 -2.03 19.67 8.64
N VAL A 70 -2.40 20.30 9.75
CA VAL A 70 -2.23 19.71 11.09
C VAL A 70 -3.02 18.41 11.22
N GLN A 71 -4.27 18.39 10.73
CA GLN A 71 -5.08 17.18 10.76
C GLN A 71 -4.50 16.05 9.90
N ALA A 72 -3.93 16.36 8.73
CA ALA A 72 -3.35 15.38 7.81
C ALA A 72 -2.05 14.75 8.34
N LEU A 73 -1.28 15.47 9.15
CA LEU A 73 0.03 15.05 9.64
C LEU A 73 0.03 14.50 11.07
N GLN A 74 -1.08 14.65 11.80
CA GLN A 74 -1.20 14.21 13.19
C GLN A 74 -1.82 12.82 13.30
N TYR A 75 -1.53 12.13 14.40
CA TYR A 75 -2.28 10.93 14.82
C TYR A 75 -3.79 11.17 14.80
N ALA A 76 -4.51 10.16 14.36
CA ALA A 76 -5.96 10.15 14.28
C ALA A 76 -6.52 8.82 14.84
N PRO A 77 -7.82 8.77 15.19
CA PRO A 77 -8.47 7.53 15.59
C PRO A 77 -8.33 6.44 14.54
N SER A 78 -8.14 5.19 14.98
CA SER A 78 -7.90 4.03 14.12
C SER A 78 -9.05 3.75 13.15
N GLU A 79 -10.26 4.21 13.44
CA GLU A 79 -11.41 4.06 12.55
C GLU A 79 -11.26 4.85 11.24
N GLY A 80 -10.39 5.86 11.21
CA GLY A 80 -10.02 6.63 10.02
C GLY A 80 -10.75 7.97 9.85
N HIS A 81 -10.39 8.68 8.77
CA HIS A 81 -10.88 10.03 8.47
C HIS A 81 -12.42 10.06 8.26
N LEU A 82 -13.14 10.64 9.21
CA LEU A 82 -14.61 10.57 9.26
C LEU A 82 -15.32 11.10 7.99
N PRO A 83 -14.91 12.23 7.38
CA PRO A 83 -15.49 12.67 6.10
C PRO A 83 -15.33 11.63 4.99
N LEU A 84 -14.18 10.96 4.90
CA LEU A 84 -13.95 9.90 3.90
C LEU A 84 -14.88 8.70 4.14
N ARG A 85 -15.02 8.27 5.40
CA ARG A 85 -15.92 7.17 5.76
C ARG A 85 -17.37 7.46 5.36
N ARG A 86 -17.86 8.67 5.64
CA ARG A 86 -19.22 9.09 5.24
C ARG A 86 -19.38 9.14 3.72
N TRP A 87 -18.35 9.62 3.02
CA TRP A 87 -18.36 9.63 1.56
C TRP A 87 -18.44 8.22 0.99
N ILE A 88 -17.65 7.26 1.51
CA ILE A 88 -17.68 5.85 1.09
C ILE A 88 -19.07 5.26 1.30
N VAL A 89 -19.69 5.46 2.47
CA VAL A 89 -21.06 4.99 2.74
C VAL A 89 -22.04 5.55 1.71
N GLY A 90 -21.98 6.86 1.45
CA GLY A 90 -22.85 7.50 0.46
C GLY A 90 -22.56 7.08 -0.99
N HIS A 91 -21.33 6.68 -1.30
CA HIS A 91 -20.95 6.17 -2.61
C HIS A 91 -21.44 4.73 -2.82
N MET A 92 -21.22 3.86 -1.84
CA MET A 92 -21.65 2.45 -1.89
C MET A 92 -23.17 2.27 -1.79
N ALA A 93 -23.89 3.26 -1.26
CA ALA A 93 -25.36 3.26 -1.22
C ALA A 93 -26.00 3.71 -2.55
N LYS A 94 -25.21 4.10 -3.55
CA LYS A 94 -25.69 4.40 -4.90
C LYS A 94 -25.61 3.11 -5.72
N ASP A 95 -26.74 2.71 -6.29
CA ASP A 95 -26.86 1.54 -7.18
C ASP A 95 -26.02 1.69 -8.46
#